data_AF-A0A3M0YH27-F1
#
_entry.id   AF-A0A3M0YH27-F1
#
_cell.length_a   1.000
_cell.length_b   1.000
_cell.length_c   1.000
_cell.angle_alpha   90.00
_cell.angle_beta   90.00
_cell.angle_gamma   90.00
#
_symmetry.space_group_name_H-M   'P 1'
#
loop_
_entity.id
_entity.type
_entity.pdbx_description
1 polymer ?
#
loop_
_entity_poly.entity_id
_entity_poly.type
_entity_poly.pdbx_seq_one_letter_code
_entity_poly.pdbx_strand_id
1 'polypeptide(L)'
;HGTGKTKRVLVLCTPDKEAEAKEAGADYVGLDEYIQKIQDGWMDFDVVVATPNVMAKVGRIARILGPRGLMPSPKTGTVTMNVAEAVKEVKGGKIAFRVDKYGIVHSSIGRVSFPVEHLVENAEELLHTLIKMKPASAKGTYLKSVTVASTMSPGIKVDPKSIH
;
A
#
# COMPACT_ATOMS: atom_id res chain seq x y z
N HIS A 1 -8.16 10.89 -4.71
CA HIS A 1 -7.62 11.12 -6.08
C HIS A 1 -6.47 10.19 -6.52
N GLY A 2 -6.17 9.12 -5.77
CA GLY A 2 -5.03 8.25 -6.09
C GLY A 2 -3.68 8.94 -5.91
N THR A 3 -2.60 8.24 -6.27
CA THR A 3 -1.21 8.70 -6.04
C THR A 3 -0.48 9.12 -7.32
N GLY A 4 -1.12 8.98 -8.50
CA GLY A 4 -0.49 9.29 -9.79
C GLY A 4 0.66 8.33 -10.15
N LYS A 5 0.74 7.15 -9.50
CA LYS A 5 1.64 6.06 -9.86
C LYS A 5 0.80 4.85 -10.25
N THR A 6 0.99 4.36 -11.47
CA THR A 6 0.48 3.06 -11.90
C THR A 6 1.28 1.99 -11.16
N LYS A 7 0.63 1.27 -10.24
CA LYS A 7 1.25 0.17 -9.50
C LYS A 7 1.07 -1.12 -10.29
N ARG A 8 2.16 -1.86 -10.46
CA ARG A 8 2.13 -3.23 -11.01
C ARG A 8 1.69 -4.19 -9.91
N VAL A 9 0.57 -4.88 -10.11
CA VAL A 9 -0.03 -5.78 -9.11
C VAL A 9 0.19 -7.23 -9.52
N LEU A 10 0.87 -7.98 -8.66
CA LEU A 10 1.00 -9.44 -8.75
C LEU A 10 -0.03 -10.10 -7.82
N VAL A 11 -0.82 -11.00 -8.36
CA VAL A 11 -1.77 -11.81 -7.59
C VAL A 11 -1.28 -13.25 -7.51
N LEU A 12 -1.13 -13.73 -6.28
CA LEU A 12 -0.85 -15.14 -5.97
C LEU A 12 -2.13 -15.82 -5.51
N CYS A 13 -2.76 -16.59 -6.37
CA CYS A 13 -4.02 -17.29 -6.07
C CYS A 13 -4.05 -18.71 -6.67
N THR A 14 -5.02 -19.51 -6.24
CA THR A 14 -5.31 -20.80 -6.88
C THR A 14 -6.02 -20.60 -8.22
N PRO A 15 -6.03 -21.60 -9.12
CA PRO A 15 -6.64 -21.50 -10.45
C PRO A 15 -8.08 -20.97 -10.45
N ASP A 16 -8.84 -21.31 -9.40
CA ASP A 16 -10.25 -20.93 -9.25
C ASP A 16 -10.48 -19.41 -9.19
N LYS A 17 -9.47 -18.64 -8.74
CA LYS A 17 -9.55 -17.17 -8.62
C LYS A 17 -8.72 -16.42 -9.64
N GLU A 18 -8.06 -17.12 -10.56
CA GLU A 18 -7.22 -16.47 -11.56
C GLU A 18 -8.03 -15.63 -12.55
N ALA A 19 -9.21 -16.13 -12.96
CA ALA A 19 -10.10 -15.40 -13.86
C ALA A 19 -10.56 -14.08 -13.23
N GLU A 20 -11.02 -14.14 -11.98
CA GLU A 20 -11.44 -12.98 -11.18
C GLU A 20 -10.31 -11.93 -11.06
N ALA A 21 -9.08 -12.37 -10.84
CA ALA A 21 -7.93 -11.48 -10.74
C ALA A 21 -7.56 -10.81 -12.08
N LYS A 22 -7.62 -11.55 -13.19
CA LYS A 22 -7.35 -11.03 -14.53
C LYS A 22 -8.40 -10.01 -14.95
N GLU A 23 -9.68 -10.29 -14.70
CA GLU A 23 -10.79 -9.35 -14.97
C GLU A 23 -10.71 -8.08 -14.14
N ALA A 24 -10.21 -8.18 -12.90
CA ALA A 24 -9.96 -7.01 -12.05
C ALA A 24 -8.77 -6.15 -12.52
N GLY A 25 -8.03 -6.62 -13.53
CA GLY A 25 -6.90 -5.92 -14.12
C GLY A 25 -5.59 -6.15 -13.40
N ALA A 26 -5.38 -7.31 -12.76
CA ALA A 26 -4.05 -7.67 -12.27
C ALA A 26 -3.05 -7.81 -13.44
N ASP A 27 -1.82 -7.33 -13.27
CA ASP A 27 -0.80 -7.36 -14.33
C ASP A 27 -0.17 -8.75 -14.46
N TYR A 28 -0.03 -9.45 -13.31
CA TYR A 28 0.49 -10.81 -13.24
C TYR A 28 -0.38 -11.64 -12.30
N VAL A 29 -0.74 -12.86 -12.73
CA VAL A 29 -1.59 -13.78 -11.99
C VAL A 29 -1.04 -15.19 -12.13
N GLY A 30 -0.79 -15.85 -11.00
CA GLY A 30 -0.42 -17.26 -10.95
C GLY A 30 0.20 -17.64 -9.61
N LEU A 31 0.53 -18.91 -9.43
CA LEU A 31 1.06 -19.43 -8.15
C LEU A 31 2.50 -19.92 -8.24
N ASP A 32 2.71 -21.17 -8.64
CA ASP A 32 4.00 -21.84 -8.53
C ASP A 32 5.05 -21.29 -9.51
N GLU A 33 4.62 -20.88 -10.72
CA GLU A 33 5.49 -20.24 -11.72
C GLU A 33 6.10 -18.92 -11.21
N TYR A 34 5.27 -18.07 -10.61
CA TYR A 34 5.73 -16.78 -10.09
C TYR A 34 6.53 -16.91 -8.81
N ILE A 35 6.24 -17.91 -7.98
CA ILE A 35 7.07 -18.23 -6.81
C ILE A 35 8.49 -18.60 -7.26
N GLN A 36 8.63 -19.45 -8.27
CA GLN A 36 9.94 -19.83 -8.81
C GLN A 36 10.67 -18.62 -9.42
N LYS A 37 9.99 -17.84 -10.27
CA LYS A 37 10.54 -16.60 -10.84
C LYS A 37 11.03 -15.62 -9.76
N ILE A 38 10.30 -15.46 -8.66
CA ILE A 38 10.71 -14.60 -7.54
C ILE A 38 11.94 -15.16 -6.83
N GLN A 39 12.05 -16.49 -6.69
CA GLN A 39 13.26 -17.12 -6.15
C GLN A 39 14.47 -16.90 -7.06
N ASP A 40 14.26 -16.92 -8.37
CA ASP A 40 15.27 -16.64 -9.39
C ASP A 40 15.61 -15.14 -9.52
N GLY A 41 14.94 -14.27 -8.75
CA GLY A 41 15.26 -12.85 -8.62
C GLY A 41 14.35 -11.89 -9.39
N TRP A 42 13.27 -12.38 -10.01
CA TRP A 42 12.30 -11.54 -10.72
C TRP A 42 11.44 -10.72 -9.75
N MET A 43 11.34 -9.40 -9.97
CA MET A 43 10.66 -8.45 -9.08
C MET A 43 10.01 -7.27 -9.81
N ASP A 44 9.45 -7.49 -10.99
CA ASP A 44 8.78 -6.43 -11.76
C ASP A 44 7.36 -6.10 -11.27
N PHE A 45 7.15 -6.05 -9.96
CA PHE A 45 5.87 -5.71 -9.34
C PHE A 45 6.06 -4.78 -8.13
N ASP A 46 5.04 -3.95 -7.87
CA ASP A 46 5.03 -3.00 -6.75
C ASP A 46 4.21 -3.52 -5.56
N VAL A 47 3.19 -4.35 -5.80
CA VAL A 47 2.30 -4.87 -4.76
C VAL A 47 1.96 -6.33 -5.03
N VAL A 48 2.00 -7.14 -3.97
CA VAL A 48 1.54 -8.53 -3.99
C VAL A 48 0.22 -8.64 -3.23
N VAL A 49 -0.79 -9.20 -3.90
CA VAL A 49 -2.05 -9.63 -3.30
C VAL A 49 -2.09 -11.14 -3.31
N ALA A 50 -2.57 -11.76 -2.24
CA ALA A 50 -2.56 -13.21 -2.17
C ALA A 50 -3.73 -13.78 -1.37
N THR A 51 -4.12 -15.01 -1.68
CA THR A 51 -5.18 -15.69 -0.93
C THR A 51 -4.61 -16.37 0.34
N PRO A 52 -5.39 -16.48 1.43
CA PRO A 52 -4.95 -17.16 2.66
C PRO A 52 -4.43 -18.58 2.41
N ASN A 53 -5.06 -19.31 1.48
CA ASN A 53 -4.74 -20.70 1.18
C ASN A 53 -3.32 -20.90 0.62
N VAL A 54 -2.75 -19.87 -0.01
CA VAL A 54 -1.42 -19.96 -0.64
C VAL A 54 -0.30 -19.38 0.24
N MET A 55 -0.63 -18.83 1.42
CA MET A 55 0.35 -18.21 2.32
C MET A 55 1.45 -19.17 2.78
N ALA A 56 1.15 -20.46 2.93
CA ALA A 56 2.14 -21.47 3.27
C ALA A 56 3.26 -21.57 2.20
N LYS A 57 2.92 -21.43 0.91
CA LYS A 57 3.88 -21.42 -0.19
C LYS A 57 4.62 -20.08 -0.29
N VAL A 58 3.91 -18.96 -0.10
CA VAL A 58 4.49 -17.60 -0.09
C VAL A 58 5.53 -17.42 1.02
N GLY A 59 5.42 -18.18 2.12
CA GLY A 59 6.44 -18.23 3.18
C GLY A 59 7.85 -18.55 2.69
N ARG A 60 8.01 -19.30 1.59
CA ARG A 60 9.32 -19.65 1.01
C ARG A 60 10.05 -18.42 0.44
N ILE A 61 9.31 -17.47 -0.12
CA ILE A 61 9.84 -16.22 -0.69
C ILE A 61 9.83 -15.06 0.31
N ALA A 62 9.38 -15.29 1.55
CA ALA A 62 9.30 -14.27 2.59
C ALA A 62 10.65 -13.62 2.92
N ARG A 63 11.77 -14.37 2.82
CA ARG A 63 13.12 -13.82 3.03
C ARG A 63 13.50 -12.76 1.98
N ILE A 64 12.95 -12.86 0.77
CA ILE A 64 13.21 -11.94 -0.34
C ILE A 64 12.24 -10.74 -0.27
N LEU A 65 10.95 -11.01 -0.05
CA LEU A 65 9.91 -9.98 -0.03
C LEU A 65 9.87 -9.17 1.27
N GLY A 66 10.30 -9.75 2.40
CA GLY A 66 10.24 -9.14 3.73
C GLY A 66 11.04 -7.85 3.87
N PRO A 67 12.36 -7.84 3.60
CA PRO A 67 13.19 -6.63 3.70
C PRO A 67 12.74 -5.50 2.79
N ARG A 68 12.08 -5.84 1.67
CA ARG A 68 11.57 -4.88 0.68
C ARG A 68 10.15 -4.38 0.97
N GLY A 69 9.48 -4.92 2.00
CA GLY A 69 8.13 -4.52 2.36
C GLY A 69 7.04 -4.96 1.37
N LEU A 70 7.37 -5.85 0.43
CA LEU A 70 6.44 -6.39 -0.58
C LEU A 70 5.63 -7.59 -0.08
N MET A 71 5.91 -8.06 1.13
CA MET A 71 5.24 -9.22 1.71
C MET A 71 3.75 -8.92 1.95
N PRO A 72 2.82 -9.77 1.44
CA PRO A 72 1.40 -9.58 1.68
C PRO A 72 1.08 -9.77 3.17
N SER A 73 0.19 -8.95 3.70
CA SER A 73 -0.20 -8.97 5.12
C SER A 73 -1.71 -8.83 5.28
N PRO A 74 -2.34 -9.60 6.20
CA PRO A 74 -3.73 -9.40 6.56
C PRO A 74 -4.00 -7.99 7.11
N LYS A 75 -3.03 -7.37 7.79
CA LYS A 75 -3.17 -6.03 8.37
C LYS A 75 -3.32 -4.95 7.30
N THR A 76 -2.70 -5.13 6.14
CA THR A 76 -2.82 -4.22 5.00
C THR A 76 -4.01 -4.55 4.09
N GLY A 77 -4.76 -5.62 4.40
CA GLY A 77 -5.87 -6.11 3.59
C GLY A 77 -5.43 -6.73 2.25
N THR A 78 -4.13 -7.02 2.08
CA THR A 78 -3.60 -7.65 0.85
C THR A 78 -3.64 -9.18 0.90
N VAL A 79 -4.10 -9.73 2.02
CA VAL A 79 -4.47 -11.14 2.16
C VAL A 79 -5.98 -11.23 2.31
N THR A 80 -6.67 -11.64 1.26
CA THR A 80 -8.14 -11.74 1.23
C THR A 80 -8.61 -12.83 0.29
N MET A 81 -9.85 -13.29 0.50
CA MET A 81 -10.55 -14.14 -0.46
C MET A 81 -11.14 -13.32 -1.61
N ASN A 82 -11.45 -12.04 -1.41
CA ASN A 82 -11.99 -11.15 -2.46
C ASN A 82 -10.85 -10.50 -3.25
N VAL A 83 -10.33 -11.23 -4.22
CA VAL A 83 -9.13 -10.80 -4.97
C VAL A 83 -9.46 -9.64 -5.91
N ALA A 84 -10.63 -9.65 -6.56
CA ALA A 84 -11.00 -8.57 -7.47
C ALA A 84 -11.08 -7.21 -6.77
N GLU A 85 -11.70 -7.17 -5.60
CA GLU A 85 -11.85 -5.96 -4.81
C GLU A 85 -10.49 -5.43 -4.35
N ALA A 86 -9.63 -6.30 -3.81
CA ALA A 86 -8.29 -5.91 -3.39
C ALA A 86 -7.44 -5.37 -4.56
N VAL A 87 -7.51 -5.98 -5.75
CA VAL A 87 -6.79 -5.49 -6.94
C VAL A 87 -7.32 -4.11 -7.35
N LYS A 88 -8.64 -3.92 -7.39
CA LYS A 88 -9.26 -2.63 -7.72
C LYS A 88 -8.89 -1.55 -6.72
N GLU A 89 -8.91 -1.85 -5.42
CA GLU A 89 -8.50 -0.91 -4.38
C GLU A 89 -7.02 -0.50 -4.51
N VAL A 90 -6.14 -1.48 -4.73
CA VAL A 90 -4.69 -1.22 -4.89
C VAL A 90 -4.44 -0.38 -6.14
N LYS A 91 -5.10 -0.68 -7.27
CA LYS A 91 -5.01 0.13 -8.50
C LYS A 91 -5.69 1.49 -8.37
N GLY A 92 -6.76 1.60 -7.59
CA GLY A 92 -7.42 2.84 -7.20
C GLY A 92 -6.56 3.76 -6.31
N GLY A 93 -5.38 3.30 -5.92
CA GLY A 93 -4.39 4.10 -5.22
C GLY A 93 -4.42 3.95 -3.71
N LYS A 94 -5.02 2.88 -3.18
CA LYS A 94 -4.93 2.54 -1.75
C LYS A 94 -3.47 2.61 -1.29
N ILE A 95 -3.24 3.41 -0.26
CA ILE A 95 -1.91 3.65 0.30
C ILE A 95 -1.78 2.77 1.54
N ALA A 96 -0.88 1.79 1.47
CA ALA A 96 -0.45 1.09 2.67
C ALA A 96 0.62 1.95 3.35
N PHE A 97 0.29 2.48 4.52
CA PHE A 97 1.25 3.19 5.36
C PHE A 97 1.65 2.31 6.54
N ARG A 98 2.92 2.40 6.92
CA ARG A 98 3.50 1.70 8.07
C ARG A 98 4.19 2.73 8.95
N VAL A 99 4.08 2.52 10.26
CA VAL A 99 4.80 3.30 11.26
C VAL A 99 6.25 2.84 11.28
N ASP A 100 7.19 3.77 11.18
CA ASP A 100 8.61 3.46 11.34
C ASP A 100 8.99 3.23 12.82
N LYS A 101 10.26 2.90 13.10
CA LYS A 101 10.71 2.67 14.48
C LYS A 101 10.64 3.91 15.37
N TYR A 102 10.54 5.11 14.78
CA TYR A 102 10.48 6.39 15.45
C TYR A 102 9.05 6.89 15.64
N GLY A 103 8.04 6.13 15.21
CA GLY A 103 6.64 6.54 15.29
C GLY A 103 6.22 7.50 14.19
N ILE A 104 7.00 7.63 13.12
CA ILE A 104 6.71 8.51 11.98
C ILE A 104 6.01 7.70 10.89
N VAL A 105 4.98 8.29 10.30
CA VAL A 105 4.25 7.75 9.15
C VAL A 105 4.70 8.50 7.92
N HIS A 106 5.24 7.76 6.95
CA HIS A 106 5.63 8.29 5.64
C HIS A 106 4.59 7.86 4.62
N SER A 107 3.99 8.83 3.92
CA SER A 107 2.97 8.55 2.90
C SER A 107 3.03 9.57 1.77
N SER A 108 2.84 9.08 0.54
CA SER A 108 2.82 9.90 -0.66
C SER A 108 1.39 10.28 -0.99
N ILE A 109 1.05 11.57 -0.89
CA ILE A 109 -0.31 12.09 -1.16
C ILE A 109 -0.60 12.36 -2.64
N GLY A 110 0.41 12.37 -3.52
CA GLY A 110 0.19 12.61 -4.95
C GLY A 110 1.47 13.00 -5.69
N ARG A 111 1.30 13.56 -6.90
CA ARG A 111 2.39 14.14 -7.70
C ARG A 111 2.20 15.64 -7.85
N VAL A 112 3.30 16.35 -8.14
CA VAL A 112 3.30 17.79 -8.42
C VAL A 112 2.41 18.16 -9.62
N SER A 113 2.17 17.22 -10.53
CA SER A 113 1.29 17.41 -11.67
C SER A 113 -0.20 17.40 -11.33
N PHE A 114 -0.58 17.11 -10.08
CA PHE A 114 -1.99 17.11 -9.68
C PHE A 114 -2.46 18.55 -9.40
N PRO A 115 -3.74 18.86 -9.70
CA PRO A 115 -4.39 20.06 -9.21
C PRO A 115 -4.23 20.22 -7.69
N VAL A 116 -4.10 21.46 -7.24
CA VAL A 116 -3.91 21.79 -5.80
C VAL A 116 -5.04 21.22 -4.95
N GLU A 117 -6.29 21.33 -5.42
CA GLU A 117 -7.49 20.82 -4.74
C GLU A 117 -7.39 19.31 -4.44
N HIS A 118 -6.97 18.52 -5.43
CA HIS A 118 -6.79 17.07 -5.24
C HIS A 118 -5.68 16.71 -4.25
N LEU A 119 -4.62 17.54 -4.16
CA LEU A 119 -3.56 17.34 -3.19
C LEU A 119 -4.02 17.67 -1.76
N VAL A 120 -4.83 18.70 -1.60
CA VAL A 120 -5.43 19.09 -0.31
C VAL A 120 -6.38 18.00 0.17
N GLU A 121 -7.33 17.56 -0.66
CA GLU A 121 -8.30 16.51 -0.31
C GLU A 121 -7.61 15.18 0.03
N ASN A 122 -6.56 14.81 -0.72
CA ASN A 122 -5.79 13.59 -0.40
C ASN A 122 -5.04 13.71 0.94
N ALA A 123 -4.56 14.90 1.30
CA ALA A 123 -3.88 15.14 2.57
C ALA A 123 -4.87 15.12 3.74
N GLU A 124 -6.04 15.73 3.59
CA GLU A 124 -7.14 15.71 4.55
C GLU A 124 -7.62 14.28 4.83
N GLU A 125 -7.89 13.49 3.79
CA GLU A 125 -8.34 12.11 3.94
C GLU A 125 -7.31 11.25 4.70
N LEU A 126 -6.02 11.46 4.43
CA LEU A 126 -4.95 10.77 5.13
C LEU A 126 -4.90 11.15 6.61
N LEU A 127 -4.98 12.45 6.94
CA LEU A 127 -4.94 12.93 8.31
C LEU A 127 -6.17 12.48 9.10
N HIS A 128 -7.35 12.56 8.49
CA HIS A 128 -8.59 12.09 9.09
C HIS A 128 -8.56 10.58 9.37
N THR A 129 -8.04 9.78 8.43
CA THR A 129 -7.83 8.34 8.61
C THR A 129 -6.87 8.06 9.76
N LEU A 130 -5.75 8.79 9.87
CA LEU A 130 -4.81 8.64 10.98
C LEU A 130 -5.46 8.94 12.33
N ILE A 131 -6.21 10.04 12.44
CA ILE A 131 -6.91 10.42 13.67
C ILE A 131 -7.93 9.33 14.07
N LYS A 132 -8.66 8.78 13.09
CA LYS A 132 -9.61 7.68 13.33
C LYS A 132 -8.92 6.39 13.79
N MET A 133 -7.71 6.13 13.30
CA MET A 133 -6.88 4.99 13.71
C MET A 133 -6.11 5.22 15.03
N LYS A 134 -6.33 6.35 15.71
CA LYS A 134 -5.70 6.63 17.01
C LYS A 134 -6.03 5.51 18.00
N PRO A 135 -5.03 4.79 18.52
CA PRO A 135 -5.26 3.74 19.52
C PRO A 135 -5.69 4.38 20.85
N ALA A 136 -6.60 3.71 21.58
CA ALA A 136 -7.13 4.20 22.86
C ALA A 136 -6.04 4.40 23.95
N SER A 137 -4.91 3.71 23.82
CA SER A 137 -3.76 3.85 24.72
C SER A 137 -2.93 5.12 24.50
N ALA A 138 -3.12 5.84 23.37
CA ALA A 138 -2.36 7.04 23.07
C ALA A 138 -2.85 8.24 23.89
N LYS A 139 -2.04 8.64 24.88
CA LYS A 139 -2.26 9.83 25.71
C LYS A 139 -1.63 11.08 25.08
N GLY A 140 -2.28 12.23 25.25
CA GLY A 140 -1.78 13.54 24.78
C GLY A 140 -2.04 13.81 23.29
N THR A 141 -1.27 14.73 22.72
CA THR A 141 -1.38 15.18 21.32
C THR A 141 -0.92 14.07 20.38
N TYR A 142 -1.83 13.58 19.53
CA TYR A 142 -1.55 12.45 18.64
C TYR A 142 -0.70 12.85 17.43
N LEU A 143 -0.99 14.01 16.82
CA LEU A 143 -0.20 14.60 15.73
C LEU A 143 0.71 15.69 16.29
N LYS A 144 2.03 15.46 16.26
CA LYS A 144 3.01 16.44 16.77
C LYS A 144 3.39 17.50 15.73
N SER A 145 3.62 17.08 14.50
CA SER A 145 4.02 17.94 13.40
C SER A 145 3.69 17.27 12.08
N VAL A 146 3.25 18.06 11.09
CA VAL A 146 3.09 17.62 9.71
C VAL A 146 4.15 18.35 8.89
N THR A 147 4.88 17.60 8.06
CA THR A 147 5.88 18.17 7.15
C THR A 147 5.60 17.63 5.76
N VAL A 148 5.43 18.53 4.81
CA VAL A 148 5.20 18.21 3.40
C VAL A 148 6.47 18.53 2.64
N ALA A 149 6.94 17.56 1.85
CA ALA A 149 8.12 17.71 1.03
C ALA A 149 7.89 17.04 -0.34
N SER A 150 8.48 17.61 -1.38
CA SER A 150 8.68 16.88 -2.63
C SER A 150 9.93 16.00 -2.52
N THR A 151 10.14 15.08 -3.46
CA THR A 151 11.27 14.12 -3.43
C THR A 151 12.65 14.79 -3.32
N MET A 152 12.82 15.98 -3.91
CA MET A 152 14.10 16.69 -3.98
C MET A 152 14.03 18.12 -3.42
N SER A 153 13.03 18.43 -2.58
CA SER A 153 12.83 19.76 -2.00
C SER A 153 12.98 19.76 -0.48
N PRO A 154 13.34 20.91 0.12
CA PRO A 154 13.26 21.06 1.57
C PRO A 154 11.82 20.84 2.06
N GLY A 155 11.69 20.26 3.26
CA GLY A 155 10.39 20.02 3.88
C GLY A 155 9.81 21.29 4.48
N ILE A 156 8.54 21.56 4.17
CA ILE A 156 7.77 22.68 4.70
C ILE A 156 6.90 22.15 5.83
N LYS A 157 7.03 22.75 7.01
CA LYS A 157 6.16 22.43 8.15
C LYS A 157 4.80 23.07 7.93
N VAL A 158 3.76 22.27 8.09
CA VAL A 158 2.36 22.70 7.98
C VAL A 158 1.72 22.56 9.36
N ASP A 159 0.85 23.50 9.72
CA ASP A 159 0.10 23.40 10.95
C ASP A 159 -0.94 22.27 10.82
N PRO A 160 -0.90 21.24 11.68
CA PRO A 160 -1.89 20.17 11.66
C PRO A 160 -3.31 20.67 11.95
N LYS A 161 -3.46 21.85 12.58
CA LYS A 161 -4.77 22.44 12.92
C LYS A 161 -5.38 23.27 11.80
N SER A 162 -4.60 23.69 10.80
CA SER A 162 -5.14 24.48 9.69
C SER A 162 -5.83 23.63 8.62
N ILE A 163 -5.72 22.30 8.75
CA ILE A 163 -6.31 21.33 7.83
C ILE A 163 -7.60 20.85 8.49
N HIS A 164 -8.75 21.35 8.02
CA HIS A 164 -10.09 21.02 8.51
C HIS A 164 -10.89 20.33 7.42
#